data_AF-A0A2G4GFR9-F1
#
_entry.id   AF-A0A2G4GFR9-F1
#
_cell.length_a   1.000
_cell.length_b   1.000
_cell.length_c   1.000
_cell.angle_alpha   90.00
_cell.angle_beta   90.00
_cell.angle_gamma   90.00
#
_symmetry.space_group_name_H-M   'P 1'
#
loop_
_entity.id
_entity.type
_entity.pdbx_description
1 polymer ?
#
loop_
_entity_poly.entity_id
_entity_poly.type
_entity_poly.pdbx_seq_one_letter_code
_entity_poly.pdbx_strand_id
1 'polypeptide(L)' 'MRGHRIWVSLILDLLAAGESVETILEDYLGISREDVQACIAYGSEMARERFVEIPLEPAGA' A
#
# COMPACT_ATOMS: atom_id res chain seq x y z
N MET A 1 -10.01 5.64 -10.65
CA MET A 1 -10.50 5.64 -9.26
C MET A 1 -11.76 6.51 -9.16
N ARG A 2 -12.94 5.89 -9.06
CA ARG A 2 -14.20 6.60 -8.80
C ARG A 2 -14.46 6.59 -7.29
N GLY A 3 -14.65 7.75 -6.70
CA GLY A 3 -15.45 7.94 -5.48
C GLY A 3 -14.91 7.46 -4.13
N HIS A 4 -13.93 6.57 -4.04
CA HIS A 4 -13.33 6.19 -2.75
C HIS A 4 -12.10 7.06 -2.46
N ARG A 5 -12.22 7.95 -1.45
CA ARG A 5 -11.12 8.77 -0.94
C ARG A 5 -10.18 7.92 -0.06
N ILE A 6 -9.68 6.81 -0.58
CA ILE A 6 -8.67 6.03 0.10
C ILE A 6 -7.32 6.43 -0.46
N TRP A 7 -6.45 6.86 0.42
CA TRP A 7 -5.10 7.32 0.08
C TRP A 7 -4.28 6.12 -0.35
N VAL A 8 -3.57 6.22 -1.47
CA VAL A 8 -2.65 5.16 -1.94
C VAL A 8 -1.64 4.79 -0.84
N SER A 9 -1.17 5.79 -0.09
CA SER A 9 -0.28 5.58 1.06
C SER A 9 -0.90 4.67 2.12
N LEU A 10 -2.19 4.82 2.45
CA LEU A 10 -2.85 3.97 3.44
C LEU A 10 -2.88 2.50 3.02
N ILE A 11 -3.17 2.22 1.75
CA ILE A 11 -3.16 0.84 1.23
C ILE A 11 -1.75 0.25 1.31
N LEU A 12 -0.73 1.02 0.94
CA LEU A 12 0.66 0.58 1.03
C LEU A 12 1.11 0.37 2.49
N ASP A 13 0.67 1.23 3.42
CA ASP A 13 0.96 1.13 4.85
C ASP A 13 0.33 -0.13 5.46
N LEU A 14 -0.94 -0.43 5.14
CA LEU A 14 -1.62 -1.65 5.59
C LEU A 14 -0.91 -2.90 5.08
N LEU A 15 -0.57 -2.93 3.79
CA LEU A 15 0.18 -4.04 3.19
C LEU A 15 1.58 -4.18 3.83
N ALA A 16 2.26 -3.08 4.11
CA ALA A 16 3.56 -3.09 4.79
C ALA A 16 3.46 -3.56 6.25
N ALA A 17 2.33 -3.29 6.92
CA ALA A 17 2.03 -3.81 8.26
C ALA A 17 1.68 -5.32 8.27
N GLY A 18 1.55 -5.94 7.10
CA GLY A 18 1.26 -7.36 6.94
C GLY A 18 -0.23 -7.69 6.76
N GLU A 19 -1.08 -6.69 6.55
CA GLU A 19 -2.50 -6.92 6.26
C GLU A 19 -2.69 -7.65 4.92
N SER A 20 -3.69 -8.54 4.89
CA SER A 20 -4.04 -9.25 3.66
C SER A 20 -4.91 -8.39 2.75
N VAL A 21 -4.83 -8.63 1.44
CA VAL A 21 -5.70 -7.93 0.47
C VAL A 21 -7.16 -8.24 0.76
N GLU A 22 -7.47 -9.46 1.20
CA GLU A 22 -8.81 -9.91 1.56
C GLU A 22 -9.36 -9.11 2.74
N THR A 23 -8.58 -8.92 3.80
CA THR A 23 -8.94 -8.08 4.95
C THR A 23 -9.17 -6.62 4.55
N ILE A 24 -8.32 -6.07 3.69
CA ILE A 24 -8.48 -4.70 3.18
C ILE A 24 -9.79 -4.55 2.39
N LEU A 25 -10.18 -5.56 1.61
CA LEU A 25 -11.44 -5.55 0.85
C LEU A 25 -12.67 -5.67 1.76
N GLU A 26 -12.56 -6.41 2.87
CA GLU A 26 -13.61 -6.55 3.88
C GLU A 26 -13.82 -5.25 4.67
N ASP A 27 -12.72 -4.61 5.11
CA ASP A 27 -12.75 -3.40 5.93
C ASP A 27 -13.16 -2.14 5.14
N TYR A 28 -12.85 -2.10 3.84
CA TYR A 28 -13.13 -0.97 2.98
C TYR A 28 -14.13 -1.32 1.87
N LEU A 29 -15.40 -1.43 2.26
CA LEU A 29 -16.54 -1.61 1.35
C LEU A 29 -16.56 -0.52 0.26
N GLY A 30 -16.04 -0.87 -0.91
CA GLY A 30 -15.90 0.05 -2.05
C GLY A 30 -14.55 0.01 -2.77
N ILE A 31 -13.54 -0.61 -2.18
CA ILE A 31 -12.32 -0.94 -2.90
C ILE A 31 -12.50 -2.27 -3.62
N SER A 32 -12.05 -2.29 -4.87
CA SER A 32 -11.89 -3.52 -5.63
C SER A 32 -10.46 -4.03 -5.53
N ARG A 33 -10.25 -5.30 -5.85
CA ARG A 33 -8.89 -5.87 -5.91
C ARG A 33 -8.04 -5.12 -6.93
N GLU A 34 -8.66 -4.66 -8.02
CA GLU A 34 -8.03 -3.86 -9.07
C GLU A 34 -7.55 -2.50 -8.53
N ASP A 35 -8.27 -1.87 -7.60
CA ASP A 35 -7.83 -0.62 -6.96
C ASP A 35 -6.59 -0.85 -6.09
N VAL A 36 -6.52 -1.98 -5.35
CA VAL A 36 -5.33 -2.35 -4.56
C VAL A 36 -4.12 -2.57 -5.47
N GLN A 37 -4.31 -3.31 -6.57
CA GLN A 37 -3.25 -3.54 -7.55
C GLN A 37 -2.78 -2.23 -8.21
N ALA A 38 -3.70 -1.32 -8.51
CA ALA A 38 -3.36 0.01 -9.03
C ALA A 38 -2.53 0.83 -8.02
N CYS A 39 -2.84 0.73 -6.72
CA CYS A 39 -2.05 1.36 -5.65
C CYS A 39 -0.62 0.80 -5.59
N ILE A 40 -0.46 -0.52 -5.65
CA ILE A 40 0.85 -1.19 -5.66
C ILE A 40 1.66 -0.79 -6.90
N ALA A 41 1.04 -0.79 -8.08
CA ALA A 41 1.69 -0.38 -9.32
C ALA A 41 2.17 1.07 -9.24
N TYR A 42 1.32 1.98 -8.74
CA TYR A 42 1.69 3.37 -8.52
C TYR A 42 2.86 3.52 -7.52
N GLY A 43 2.82 2.82 -6.38
CA GLY A 43 3.91 2.83 -5.40
C GLY A 43 5.23 2.27 -5.97
N SER A 44 5.15 1.24 -6.80
CA SER A 44 6.30 0.64 -7.48
C SER A 44 6.96 1.62 -8.45
N GLU A 45 6.19 2.26 -9.32
CA GLU A 45 6.72 3.32 -10.21
C GLU A 45 7.30 4.49 -9.39
N MET A 46 6.62 4.83 -8.30
CA MET A 46 7.09 5.68 -7.19
C MET A 46 8.56 5.47 -6.82
N ALA A 47 8.84 4.23 -6.42
CA ALA A 47 10.11 3.81 -5.89
C ALA A 47 11.21 3.68 -6.97
N ARG A 48 10.85 3.52 -8.24
CA ARG A 48 11.82 3.39 -9.35
C ARG A 48 12.60 4.68 -9.61
N GLU A 49 11.99 5.84 -9.39
CA GLU A 49 12.61 7.13 -9.73
C GLU A 49 13.54 7.69 -8.64
N ARG A 50 13.49 7.13 -7.42
CA ARG A 50 14.28 7.61 -6.27
C ARG A 50 14.69 6.46 -5.37
N PHE A 51 16.00 6.25 -5.28
CA PHE A 51 16.59 5.42 -4.23
C PHE A 51 16.76 6.28 -2.97
N VAL A 52 16.21 5.80 -1.86
CA VAL A 52 16.47 6.35 -0.52
C VAL A 52 17.14 5.25 0.26
N GLU A 53 18.30 5.53 0.85
CA GLU A 53 18.88 4.63 1.83
C GLU A 53 17.95 4.59 3.05
N ILE A 54 17.30 3.44 3.26
CA ILE A 54 16.55 3.19 4.49
C ILE A 54 17.56 2.60 5.48
N PRO A 55 17.89 3.32 6.58
CA PRO A 55 18.65 2.71 7.66
C PRO A 55 17.81 1.56 8.21
N LEU A 56 18.25 0.33 7.95
CA LEU A 56 17.70 -0.84 8.61
C LEU A 56 18.26 -0.84 10.03
N GLU A 57 17.67 -0.05 10.92
CA GLU A 57 17.83 -0.31 12.35
C GLU A 57 17.24 -1.70 12.61
N PRO A 58 18.03 -2.67 13.12
CA PRO A 58 17.47 -3.96 13.45
C PRO A 58 16.39 -3.74 14.51
N ALA A 59 15.16 -4.14 14.18
CA ALA A 59 14.07 -4.19 15.13
C ALA A 59 14.43 -5.19 16.25
N GLY A 60 15.00 -4.68 17.33
CA GLY A 60 15.31 -5.42 18.55
C GLY A 60 16.80 -5.72 18.75
N ALA A 61 17.41 -4.98 19.68
CA ALA A 61 18.49 -5.44 20.54
C ALA A 61 18.20 -4.98 21.97
#